data_AF-A0AAN6RUG9-F1
#
_entry.id   AF-A0AAN6RUG9-F1
#
_cell.length_a   1.000
_cell.length_b   1.000
_cell.length_c   1.000
_cell.angle_alpha   90.00
_cell.angle_beta   90.00
_cell.angle_gamma   90.00
#
_symmetry.space_group_name_H-M   'P 1'
#
loop_
_entity.id
_entity.type
_entity.pdbx_description
1 polymer ?
#
loop_
_entity_poly.entity_id
_entity_poly.type
_entity_poly.pdbx_seq_one_letter_code
_entity_poly.pdbx_strand_id
1 'polypeptide(L)'
;MGTRHLICVFWKGKWYLAQYGQFDGYPEGQGAKLFKFLSVARNIDNLKGGLEHHVYEPTAEQLEAIWVECDAWDAARSADPATFNVWERNMHGINQLYPSLARETSAGVLGLIARAARSEEPAKEATEPKKIPLQLDLGFANDSLFCEWAYVVDLDKEVLEVYGGHEAKGEGHRFADVGGPTVPVPRLVCSYDFAELFLTKSKTEFLEKVLAACKEPEEEEEEGDGREPTSTGVPPGYDTDDEEEDDEEEGEKNGDEDADKADTAHEADLAEGGSAKGSL
;
A
#
# COMPACT_ATOMS: atom_id res chain seq x y z
N MET A 1 8.03 2.97 -10.89
CA MET A 1 6.66 2.55 -10.52
C MET A 1 6.72 1.14 -9.95
N GLY A 2 5.84 0.81 -9.01
CA GLY A 2 5.72 -0.54 -8.46
C GLY A 2 4.35 -0.75 -7.83
N THR A 3 3.99 -2.01 -7.61
CA THR A 3 2.66 -2.39 -7.15
C THR A 3 2.44 -1.95 -5.72
N ARG A 4 1.34 -1.22 -5.50
CA ARG A 4 0.96 -0.68 -4.19
C ARG A 4 -0.10 -1.56 -3.56
N HIS A 5 -0.03 -1.69 -2.24
CA HIS A 5 -0.85 -2.65 -1.53
C HIS A 5 -1.05 -2.29 -0.06
N LEU A 6 -1.95 -3.02 0.61
CA LEU A 6 -2.11 -3.01 2.06
C LEU A 6 -1.71 -4.34 2.69
N ILE A 7 -1.00 -4.26 3.82
CA ILE A 7 -0.79 -5.39 4.73
C ILE A 7 -1.53 -5.08 6.03
N CYS A 8 -2.57 -5.85 6.31
CA CYS A 8 -3.42 -5.62 7.47
C CYS A 8 -3.38 -6.80 8.45
N VAL A 9 -3.59 -6.48 9.73
CA VAL A 9 -3.85 -7.46 10.78
C VAL A 9 -5.13 -7.08 11.50
N PHE A 10 -6.08 -8.01 11.55
CA PHE A 10 -7.31 -7.89 12.33
C PHE A 10 -7.24 -8.87 13.50
N TRP A 11 -7.48 -8.38 14.72
CA TRP A 11 -7.43 -9.20 15.93
C TRP A 11 -8.24 -8.56 17.04
N LYS A 12 -8.81 -9.35 17.94
CA LYS A 12 -9.67 -8.90 19.05
C LYS A 12 -10.74 -7.91 18.60
N GLY A 13 -11.35 -8.16 17.43
CA GLY A 13 -12.44 -7.34 16.88
C GLY A 13 -12.03 -5.97 16.34
N LYS A 14 -10.74 -5.70 16.11
CA LYS A 14 -10.26 -4.42 15.56
C LYS A 14 -9.04 -4.57 14.64
N TRP A 15 -8.79 -3.52 13.87
CA TRP A 15 -7.55 -3.37 13.10
C TRP A 15 -6.38 -3.05 14.04
N TYR A 16 -5.35 -3.89 13.99
CA TYR A 16 -4.07 -3.66 14.68
C TYR A 16 -2.99 -3.11 13.75
N LEU A 17 -3.11 -3.39 12.46
CA LEU A 17 -2.19 -2.96 11.43
C LEU A 17 -2.97 -2.71 10.14
N ALA A 18 -2.61 -1.66 9.41
CA ALA A 18 -2.99 -1.43 8.03
C ALA A 18 -1.85 -0.66 7.36
N GLN A 19 -0.76 -1.35 7.05
CA GLN A 19 0.44 -0.71 6.51
C GLN A 19 0.30 -0.54 5.00
N TYR A 20 0.42 0.71 4.55
CA TYR A 20 0.66 1.00 3.14
C TYR A 20 2.01 0.45 2.69
N GLY A 21 1.99 -0.34 1.62
CA GLY A 21 3.16 -0.93 1.02
C GLY A 21 3.41 -0.41 -0.40
N GLN A 22 4.68 -0.17 -0.71
CA GLN A 22 5.11 0.21 -2.06
C GLN A 22 6.10 -0.86 -2.55
N PHE A 23 5.86 -1.38 -3.76
CA PHE A 23 6.62 -2.44 -4.45
C PHE A 23 6.17 -3.89 -4.14
N ASP A 24 6.24 -4.72 -5.18
CA ASP A 24 6.02 -6.17 -5.17
C ASP A 24 4.69 -6.63 -4.54
N GLY A 25 3.67 -5.77 -4.50
CA GLY A 25 2.37 -6.05 -3.88
C GLY A 25 1.59 -7.25 -4.43
N TYR A 26 1.96 -7.78 -5.60
CA TYR A 26 1.34 -8.98 -6.18
C TYR A 26 1.46 -10.23 -5.28
N PRO A 27 0.59 -11.23 -5.47
CA PRO A 27 0.64 -12.49 -4.71
C PRO A 27 2.00 -13.17 -4.74
N GLU A 28 2.72 -13.11 -5.86
CA GLU A 28 4.06 -13.70 -6.03
C GLU A 28 5.13 -13.01 -5.17
N GLY A 29 4.89 -11.75 -4.81
CA GLY A 29 5.76 -10.92 -3.98
C GLY A 29 5.32 -10.95 -2.53
N GLN A 30 4.49 -9.98 -2.13
CA GLN A 30 4.09 -9.78 -0.73
C GLN A 30 3.15 -10.88 -0.22
N GLY A 31 2.24 -11.39 -1.06
CA GLY A 31 1.39 -12.54 -0.71
C GLY A 31 2.23 -13.78 -0.35
N ALA A 32 3.27 -14.08 -1.13
CA ALA A 32 4.17 -15.19 -0.87
C ALA A 32 5.03 -15.00 0.40
N LYS A 33 5.38 -13.75 0.75
CA LYS A 33 6.05 -13.43 2.02
C LYS A 33 5.12 -13.71 3.20
N LEU A 34 3.85 -13.32 3.10
CA LEU A 34 2.82 -13.62 4.11
C LEU A 34 2.59 -15.11 4.23
N PHE A 35 2.40 -15.82 3.11
CA PHE A 35 2.30 -17.28 3.07
C PHE A 35 3.44 -17.93 3.87
N LYS A 36 4.69 -17.57 3.56
CA LYS A 36 5.87 -18.12 4.25
C LYS A 36 5.88 -17.79 5.74
N PHE A 37 5.48 -16.58 6.13
CA PHE A 37 5.42 -16.18 7.53
C PHE A 37 4.35 -16.97 8.29
N LEU A 38 3.15 -17.08 7.73
CA LEU A 38 1.99 -17.73 8.34
C LEU A 38 2.08 -19.26 8.32
N SER A 39 2.88 -19.87 7.43
CA SER A 39 3.12 -21.32 7.39
C SER A 39 3.86 -21.87 8.62
N VAL A 40 4.30 -21.01 9.54
CA VAL A 40 5.01 -21.40 10.77
C VAL A 40 4.15 -20.99 11.97
N ALA A 41 3.50 -21.96 12.63
CA ALA A 41 2.59 -21.71 13.76
C ALA A 41 3.20 -20.80 14.85
N ARG A 42 4.47 -21.03 15.20
CA ARG A 42 5.19 -20.21 16.18
C ARG A 42 5.31 -18.72 15.78
N ASN A 43 5.28 -18.38 14.49
CA ASN A 43 5.26 -16.98 14.07
C ASN A 43 3.95 -16.29 14.45
N ILE A 44 2.83 -17.02 14.43
CA ILE A 44 1.51 -16.49 14.80
C ILE A 44 1.47 -16.22 16.31
N ASP A 45 1.96 -17.15 17.13
CA ASP A 45 2.05 -16.96 18.59
C ASP A 45 2.90 -15.73 18.95
N ASN A 46 4.08 -15.62 18.32
CA ASN A 46 4.97 -14.49 18.51
C ASN A 46 4.35 -13.18 17.99
N LEU A 47 3.60 -13.22 16.88
CA LEU A 47 2.90 -12.05 16.36
C LEU A 47 1.85 -11.57 17.35
N LYS A 48 1.01 -12.47 17.90
CA LYS A 48 0.02 -12.17 18.94
C LYS A 48 0.69 -11.51 20.16
N GLY A 49 1.78 -12.09 20.68
CA GLY A 49 2.54 -11.50 21.79
C GLY A 49 3.18 -10.14 21.46
N GLY A 50 3.67 -9.98 20.24
CA GLY A 50 4.26 -8.73 19.75
C GLY A 50 3.23 -7.60 19.67
N LEU A 51 2.06 -7.90 19.11
CA LEU A 51 0.93 -6.97 19.02
C LEU A 51 0.37 -6.58 20.39
N GLU A 52 0.46 -7.47 21.39
CA GLU A 52 -0.09 -7.20 22.71
C GLU A 52 0.83 -6.33 23.58
N HIS A 53 2.15 -6.47 23.43
CA HIS A 53 3.10 -5.90 24.39
C HIS A 53 4.13 -4.92 23.78
N HIS A 54 4.36 -4.98 22.46
CA HIS A 54 5.51 -4.32 21.85
C HIS A 54 5.13 -3.25 20.82
N VAL A 55 3.85 -2.99 20.57
CA VAL A 55 3.40 -2.00 19.58
C VAL A 55 2.66 -0.84 20.26
N TYR A 56 2.58 0.29 19.55
CA TYR A 56 1.73 1.42 19.93
C TYR A 56 1.31 2.20 18.68
N GLU A 57 0.22 2.96 18.81
CA GLU A 57 -0.22 3.93 17.79
C GLU A 57 0.36 5.30 18.15
N PRO A 58 1.25 5.88 17.31
CA PRO A 58 1.81 7.21 17.57
C PRO A 58 0.75 8.30 17.50
N THR A 59 0.86 9.28 18.39
CA THR A 59 0.17 10.57 18.24
C THR A 59 0.74 11.36 17.06
N ALA A 60 0.01 12.37 16.59
CA ALA A 60 0.49 13.25 15.52
C ALA A 60 1.84 13.91 15.86
N GLU A 61 2.02 14.35 17.11
CA GLU A 61 3.27 14.95 17.59
C GLU A 61 4.42 13.95 17.62
N GLN A 62 4.14 12.71 18.04
CA GLN A 62 5.15 11.63 18.01
C GLN A 62 5.52 11.25 16.57
N LEU A 63 4.54 11.23 15.67
CA LEU A 63 4.78 10.94 14.25
C LEU A 63 5.63 12.04 13.61
N GLU A 64 5.33 13.31 13.89
CA GLU A 64 6.15 14.45 13.45
C GLU A 64 7.58 14.34 13.98
N ALA A 65 7.76 14.03 15.28
CA ALA A 65 9.08 13.85 15.87
C ALA A 65 9.86 12.69 15.22
N ILE A 66 9.18 11.59 14.88
CA ILE A 66 9.76 10.47 14.13
C ILE A 66 10.28 10.95 12.76
N TRP A 67 9.46 11.70 12.01
CA TRP A 67 9.88 12.21 10.70
C TRP A 67 11.05 13.17 10.80
N VAL A 68 11.06 14.08 11.79
CA VAL A 68 12.19 14.98 12.06
C VAL A 68 13.48 14.19 12.35
N GLU A 69 13.40 13.12 13.14
CA GLU A 69 14.55 12.24 13.40
C GLU A 69 15.04 11.55 12.12
N CYS A 70 14.12 11.05 11.28
CA CYS A 70 14.45 10.45 10.00
C CYS A 70 15.09 11.44 9.03
N ASP A 71 14.59 12.67 8.93
CA ASP A 71 15.12 13.73 8.08
C ASP A 71 16.51 14.17 8.53
N ALA A 72 16.73 14.29 9.85
CA ALA A 72 18.05 14.58 10.41
C ALA A 72 19.06 13.47 10.09
N TRP A 73 18.63 12.20 10.15
CA TRP A 73 19.44 11.06 9.75
C TRP A 73 19.79 11.11 8.26
N ASP A 74 18.83 11.39 7.40
CA ASP A 74 19.02 11.50 5.95
C ASP A 74 19.94 12.67 5.57
N ALA A 75 19.83 13.81 6.26
CA ALA A 75 20.71 14.96 6.09
C ALA A 75 22.14 14.65 6.51
N ALA A 76 22.34 13.99 7.66
CA ALA A 76 23.66 13.59 8.14
C ALA A 76 24.33 12.60 7.18
N ARG A 77 23.57 11.62 6.65
CA ARG A 77 24.06 10.69 5.63
C ARG A 77 24.45 11.43 4.35
N SER A 78 23.57 12.29 3.85
CA SER A 78 23.82 13.02 2.59
C SER A 78 25.04 13.93 2.65
N ALA A 79 25.44 14.38 3.85
CA ALA A 79 26.63 15.17 4.09
C ALA A 79 27.94 14.36 4.11
N ASP A 80 27.89 13.02 4.23
CA ASP A 80 29.07 12.15 4.21
C ASP A 80 29.32 11.58 2.80
N PRO A 81 30.37 12.03 2.08
CA PRO A 81 30.71 11.56 0.74
C PRO A 81 31.02 10.06 0.67
N ALA A 82 31.38 9.41 1.80
CA ALA A 82 31.64 7.99 1.86
C ALA A 82 30.34 7.14 1.87
N THR A 83 29.20 7.75 2.21
CA THR A 83 27.87 7.09 2.26
C THR A 83 26.98 7.46 1.07
N PHE A 84 27.46 8.31 0.16
CA PHE A 84 26.75 8.68 -1.06
C PHE A 84 26.93 7.59 -2.14
N ASN A 85 26.11 6.55 -2.08
CA ASN A 85 25.99 5.55 -3.13
C ASN A 85 24.66 5.76 -3.88
N VAL A 86 24.74 6.07 -5.18
CA VAL A 86 23.58 6.31 -6.06
C VAL A 86 22.70 5.06 -6.24
N TRP A 87 23.15 3.90 -5.75
CA TRP A 87 22.48 2.61 -5.94
C TRP A 87 21.68 2.10 -4.71
N GLU A 88 21.61 2.82 -3.60
CA GLU A 88 21.04 2.31 -2.33
C GLU A 88 19.58 2.71 -2.12
N ARG A 89 18.65 1.97 -2.75
CA ARG A 89 17.18 2.17 -2.69
C ARG A 89 16.51 1.88 -1.33
N ASN A 90 17.25 1.82 -0.21
CA ASN A 90 16.68 1.45 1.10
C ASN A 90 17.42 2.07 2.30
N MET A 91 18.19 3.14 2.07
CA MET A 91 18.97 3.83 3.12
C MET A 91 18.38 5.18 3.47
N HIS A 92 17.06 5.21 3.67
CA HIS A 92 16.38 6.36 4.25
C HIS A 92 16.22 6.17 5.76
N GLY A 93 16.22 7.28 6.50
CA GLY A 93 16.07 7.28 7.96
C GLY A 93 14.86 6.46 8.43
N ILE A 94 13.74 6.53 7.71
CA ILE A 94 12.53 5.76 8.02
C ILE A 94 12.76 4.24 7.97
N ASN A 95 13.52 3.76 6.98
CA ASN A 95 13.84 2.34 6.82
C ASN A 95 14.80 1.83 7.89
N GLN A 96 15.68 2.70 8.38
CA GLN A 96 16.73 2.34 9.32
C GLN A 96 16.27 2.46 10.77
N LEU A 97 15.55 3.52 11.10
CA LEU A 97 15.18 3.88 12.47
C LEU A 97 13.79 3.35 12.86
N TYR A 98 12.85 3.34 11.90
CA TYR A 98 11.44 3.02 12.15
C TYR A 98 10.86 2.15 11.03
N PRO A 99 11.44 0.96 10.76
CA PRO A 99 11.05 0.14 9.62
C PRO A 99 9.57 -0.26 9.64
N SER A 100 8.89 -0.28 10.79
CA SER A 100 7.44 -0.54 10.85
C SER A 100 6.56 0.54 10.20
N LEU A 101 7.10 1.74 9.97
CA LEU A 101 6.42 2.83 9.26
C LEU A 101 6.89 2.97 7.81
N ALA A 102 7.93 2.22 7.43
CA ALA A 102 8.46 2.28 6.08
C ALA A 102 7.61 1.46 5.10
N ARG A 103 7.18 2.11 4.01
CA ARG A 103 6.39 1.49 2.94
C ARG A 103 7.05 0.27 2.29
N GLU A 104 8.38 0.20 2.33
CA GLU A 104 9.16 -0.90 1.75
C GLU A 104 9.18 -2.15 2.65
N THR A 105 8.87 -2.00 3.94
CA THR A 105 8.83 -3.12 4.88
C THR A 105 7.71 -4.08 4.55
N SER A 106 6.51 -3.57 4.26
CA SER A 106 5.36 -4.36 3.81
C SER A 106 5.14 -5.61 4.69
N ALA A 107 4.98 -6.80 4.12
CA ALA A 107 4.78 -8.05 4.88
C ALA A 107 5.88 -8.33 5.92
N GLY A 108 7.06 -7.73 5.79
CA GLY A 108 8.14 -7.81 6.76
C GLY A 108 7.79 -7.25 8.15
N VAL A 109 6.77 -6.40 8.26
CA VAL A 109 6.35 -5.78 9.53
C VAL A 109 5.84 -6.83 10.52
N LEU A 110 5.17 -7.88 10.05
CA LEU A 110 4.76 -9.01 10.89
C LEU A 110 5.99 -9.70 11.52
N GLY A 111 7.08 -9.80 10.75
CA GLY A 111 8.36 -10.32 11.23
C GLY A 111 9.03 -9.42 12.28
N LEU A 112 8.92 -8.10 12.14
CA LEU A 112 9.42 -7.15 13.16
C LEU A 112 8.67 -7.31 14.47
N ILE A 113 7.34 -7.32 14.40
CA ILE A 113 6.46 -7.45 15.57
C ILE A 113 6.68 -8.80 16.27
N ALA A 114 6.69 -9.90 15.52
CA ALA A 114 6.90 -11.23 16.08
C ALA A 114 8.30 -11.40 16.69
N ARG A 115 9.34 -10.76 16.13
CA ARG A 115 10.67 -10.80 16.74
C ARG A 115 10.74 -10.05 18.07
N ALA A 116 10.02 -8.95 18.22
CA ALA A 116 10.02 -8.18 19.47
C ALA A 116 9.56 -9.03 20.67
N ALA A 117 8.55 -9.89 20.47
CA ALA A 117 8.05 -10.82 21.48
C ALA A 117 9.03 -11.93 21.88
N ARG A 118 10.05 -12.22 21.06
CA ARG A 118 11.07 -13.24 21.35
C ARG A 118 12.16 -12.75 22.29
N SER A 119 12.19 -11.44 22.58
CA SER A 119 13.33 -10.78 23.22
C SER A 119 13.39 -11.07 24.73
N GLU A 120 13.89 -12.25 25.09
CA GLU A 120 14.51 -12.51 26.41
C GLU A 120 16.04 -12.28 26.35
N GLU A 121 16.57 -11.62 25.32
CA GLU A 121 17.99 -11.24 25.34
C GLU A 121 18.19 -10.05 26.29
N PRO A 122 19.17 -10.13 27.23
CA PRO A 122 19.45 -9.03 28.13
C PRO A 122 19.89 -7.85 27.27
N ALA A 123 19.06 -6.81 27.26
CA ALA A 123 19.40 -5.52 26.66
C ALA A 123 20.82 -5.15 27.11
N LYS A 124 21.75 -5.07 26.15
CA LYS A 124 23.01 -4.37 26.39
C LYS A 124 22.60 -2.93 26.65
N GLU A 125 22.66 -2.56 27.93
CA GLU A 125 22.14 -1.34 28.54
C GLU A 125 20.62 -1.34 28.77
N ALA A 126 20.26 -1.04 30.02
CA ALA A 126 18.90 -1.07 30.57
C ALA A 126 18.06 0.13 30.10
N THR A 127 17.96 0.32 28.79
CA THR A 127 16.95 1.17 28.16
C THR A 127 15.73 0.30 27.88
N GLU A 128 14.54 0.77 28.25
CA GLU A 128 13.29 0.09 27.92
C GLU A 128 13.26 -0.21 26.42
N PRO A 129 12.85 -1.44 26.01
CA PRO A 129 12.81 -1.78 24.60
C PRO A 129 11.91 -0.80 23.87
N LYS A 130 12.47 -0.09 22.87
CA LYS A 130 11.72 0.86 22.04
C LYS A 130 10.52 0.14 21.42
N LYS A 131 9.32 0.53 21.80
CA LYS A 131 8.08 -0.02 21.23
C LYS A 131 8.03 0.30 19.73
N ILE A 132 7.34 -0.54 18.99
CA ILE A 132 7.18 -0.47 17.54
C ILE A 132 5.99 0.45 17.22
N PRO A 133 6.20 1.60 16.56
CA PRO A 133 5.10 2.44 16.12
C PRO A 133 4.38 1.80 14.93
N LEU A 134 3.05 1.77 14.98
CA LEU A 134 2.19 1.33 13.88
C LEU A 134 1.22 2.45 13.50
N GLN A 135 1.01 2.63 12.20
CA GLN A 135 0.02 3.55 11.65
C GLN A 135 -1.02 2.76 10.85
N LEU A 136 -2.29 3.19 10.92
CA LEU A 136 -3.39 2.58 10.19
C LEU A 136 -3.74 3.41 8.95
N ASP A 137 -3.33 2.95 7.77
CA ASP A 137 -3.63 3.57 6.49
C ASP A 137 -4.85 2.93 5.81
N LEU A 138 -5.87 2.55 6.59
CA LEU A 138 -7.06 1.82 6.09
C LEU A 138 -7.74 2.52 4.92
N GLY A 139 -7.78 3.86 4.92
CA GLY A 139 -8.40 4.64 3.84
C GLY A 139 -7.80 4.37 2.46
N PHE A 140 -6.56 3.88 2.38
CA PHE A 140 -5.96 3.48 1.11
C PHE A 140 -6.70 2.33 0.43
N ALA A 141 -7.44 1.50 1.19
CA ALA A 141 -8.30 0.45 0.63
C ALA A 141 -9.37 1.00 -0.32
N ASN A 142 -9.74 2.27 -0.20
CA ASN A 142 -10.73 2.91 -1.05
C ASN A 142 -10.16 3.51 -2.34
N ASP A 143 -8.83 3.50 -2.51
CA ASP A 143 -8.18 4.01 -3.71
C ASP A 143 -8.17 2.93 -4.79
N SER A 144 -9.23 2.86 -5.60
CA SER A 144 -9.35 1.85 -6.66
C SER A 144 -8.31 1.98 -7.78
N LEU A 145 -7.64 3.13 -7.89
CA LEU A 145 -6.61 3.36 -8.89
C LEU A 145 -5.25 2.85 -8.43
N PHE A 146 -4.95 2.97 -7.14
CA PHE A 146 -3.63 2.68 -6.60
C PHE A 146 -3.58 1.49 -5.63
N CYS A 147 -4.65 1.14 -4.92
CA CYS A 147 -4.70 -0.05 -4.09
C CYS A 147 -4.97 -1.28 -4.96
N GLU A 148 -3.89 -1.84 -5.52
CA GLU A 148 -3.95 -2.98 -6.43
C GLU A 148 -4.24 -4.28 -5.68
N TRP A 149 -3.70 -4.42 -4.46
CA TRP A 149 -3.85 -5.60 -3.61
C TRP A 149 -4.01 -5.23 -2.13
N ALA A 150 -4.78 -6.02 -1.38
CA ALA A 150 -4.78 -5.94 0.08
C ALA A 150 -4.74 -7.36 0.67
N TYR A 151 -4.02 -7.50 1.78
CA TYR A 151 -3.91 -8.77 2.49
C TYR A 151 -4.34 -8.56 3.93
N VAL A 152 -5.31 -9.35 4.39
CA VAL A 152 -5.80 -9.29 5.77
C VAL A 152 -5.44 -10.58 6.47
N VAL A 153 -4.58 -10.48 7.48
CA VAL A 153 -4.32 -11.56 8.43
C VAL A 153 -5.34 -11.41 9.56
N ASP A 154 -6.41 -12.18 9.51
CA ASP A 154 -7.42 -12.22 10.55
C ASP A 154 -7.03 -13.28 11.59
N LEU A 155 -6.54 -12.81 12.73
CA LEU A 155 -6.10 -13.66 13.84
C LEU A 155 -7.26 -14.15 14.72
N ASP A 156 -8.46 -13.57 14.57
CA ASP A 156 -9.67 -14.03 15.28
C ASP A 156 -10.28 -15.23 14.56
N LYS A 157 -10.30 -15.20 13.23
CA LYS A 157 -10.79 -16.29 12.38
C LYS A 157 -9.69 -17.27 11.95
N GLU A 158 -8.43 -16.90 12.17
CA GLU A 158 -7.25 -17.66 11.74
C GLU A 158 -7.21 -17.88 10.21
N VAL A 159 -7.44 -16.79 9.47
CA VAL A 159 -7.43 -16.79 8.00
C VAL A 159 -6.50 -15.72 7.42
N LEU A 160 -5.95 -16.02 6.25
CA LEU A 160 -5.37 -15.03 5.34
C LEU A 160 -6.37 -14.75 4.22
N GLU A 161 -6.94 -13.56 4.21
CA GLU A 161 -7.79 -13.07 3.14
C GLU A 161 -6.93 -12.29 2.13
N VAL A 162 -7.08 -12.63 0.84
CA VAL A 162 -6.38 -12.00 -0.27
C VAL A 162 -7.39 -11.22 -1.09
N TYR A 163 -7.15 -9.94 -1.25
CA TYR A 163 -7.99 -9.01 -2.01
C TYR A 163 -7.22 -8.46 -3.20
N GLY A 164 -7.90 -8.30 -4.33
CA GLY A 164 -7.33 -7.78 -5.57
C GLY A 164 -8.39 -7.17 -6.47
N GLY A 165 -8.06 -6.06 -7.12
CA GLY A 165 -9.05 -5.21 -7.80
C GLY A 165 -10.00 -4.55 -6.81
N HIS A 166 -11.16 -4.10 -7.28
CA HIS A 166 -12.12 -3.36 -6.46
C HIS A 166 -13.57 -3.79 -6.74
N GLU A 167 -14.44 -3.59 -5.76
CA GLU A 167 -15.89 -3.81 -5.84
C GLU A 167 -16.66 -2.76 -5.05
N ALA A 168 -17.98 -2.72 -5.24
CA ALA A 168 -18.87 -1.90 -4.42
C ALA A 168 -18.99 -2.48 -3.01
N LYS A 169 -19.23 -1.61 -2.02
CA LYS A 169 -19.42 -2.04 -0.63
C LYS A 169 -20.70 -2.86 -0.48
N GLY A 170 -20.55 -4.12 -0.08
CA GLY A 170 -21.64 -4.98 0.38
C GLY A 170 -21.81 -4.96 1.90
N GLU A 171 -22.97 -5.42 2.37
CA GLU A 171 -23.20 -5.67 3.80
C GLU A 171 -22.23 -6.75 4.31
N GLY A 172 -21.62 -6.53 5.49
CA GLY A 172 -20.68 -7.48 6.08
C GLY A 172 -19.28 -7.51 5.43
N HIS A 173 -19.01 -6.63 4.45
CA HIS A 173 -17.68 -6.55 3.85
C HIS A 173 -16.61 -6.15 4.87
N ARG A 174 -15.41 -6.73 4.75
CA ARG A 174 -14.28 -6.50 5.68
C ARG A 174 -13.93 -5.01 5.86
N PHE A 175 -14.06 -4.24 4.78
CA PHE A 175 -13.77 -2.81 4.73
C PHE A 175 -15.05 -1.94 4.69
N ALA A 176 -16.21 -2.47 5.11
CA ALA A 176 -17.48 -1.73 5.05
C ALA A 176 -17.40 -0.38 5.78
N ASP A 177 -16.77 -0.36 6.96
CA ASP A 177 -16.64 0.82 7.83
C ASP A 177 -15.49 1.78 7.41
N VAL A 178 -14.78 1.49 6.31
CA VAL A 178 -13.62 2.27 5.87
C VAL A 178 -14.00 3.22 4.75
N GLY A 179 -13.97 4.53 5.02
CA GLY A 179 -14.37 5.57 4.05
C GLY A 179 -15.89 5.70 3.88
N GLY A 180 -16.32 6.53 2.93
CA GLY A 180 -17.74 6.82 2.69
C GLY A 180 -18.58 5.61 2.23
N PRO A 181 -19.92 5.68 2.24
CA PRO A 181 -20.76 4.54 1.89
C PRO A 181 -20.66 4.12 0.41
N THR A 182 -20.28 5.04 -0.48
CA THR A 182 -20.23 4.82 -1.93
C THR A 182 -18.82 4.63 -2.48
N VAL A 183 -17.78 4.71 -1.63
CA VAL A 183 -16.41 4.50 -2.12
C VAL A 183 -16.16 3.00 -2.31
N PRO A 184 -15.46 2.61 -3.38
CA PRO A 184 -15.15 1.21 -3.62
C PRO A 184 -14.25 0.65 -2.52
N VAL A 185 -14.19 -0.68 -2.46
CA VAL A 185 -13.34 -1.44 -1.53
C VAL A 185 -12.60 -2.53 -2.29
N PRO A 186 -11.51 -3.08 -1.77
CA PRO A 186 -10.79 -4.17 -2.44
C PRO A 186 -11.70 -5.39 -2.54
N ARG A 187 -11.72 -6.04 -3.70
CA ARG A 187 -12.54 -7.23 -3.92
C ARG A 187 -11.89 -8.46 -3.32
N LEU A 188 -12.64 -9.26 -2.55
CA LEU A 188 -12.12 -10.52 -2.02
C LEU A 188 -11.85 -11.49 -3.18
N VAL A 189 -10.62 -11.96 -3.30
CA VAL A 189 -10.21 -12.96 -4.30
C VAL A 189 -10.34 -14.35 -3.70
N CYS A 190 -9.69 -14.59 -2.57
CA CYS A 190 -9.78 -15.88 -1.88
C CYS A 190 -9.40 -15.75 -0.41
N SER A 191 -9.65 -16.83 0.35
CA SER A 191 -9.24 -16.96 1.74
C SER A 191 -8.52 -18.29 1.96
N TYR A 192 -7.59 -18.29 2.91
CA TYR A 192 -6.88 -19.47 3.38
C TYR A 192 -7.00 -19.58 4.89
N ASP A 193 -7.49 -20.72 5.37
CA ASP A 193 -7.36 -21.06 6.77
C ASP A 193 -5.88 -21.26 7.12
N PHE A 194 -5.44 -20.87 8.33
CA PHE A 194 -4.07 -21.13 8.76
C PHE A 194 -3.75 -22.63 8.76
N ALA A 195 -4.74 -23.47 9.09
CA ALA A 195 -4.63 -24.91 8.97
C ALA A 195 -4.33 -25.37 7.52
N GLU A 196 -4.98 -24.74 6.53
CA GLU A 196 -4.70 -24.99 5.11
C GLU A 196 -3.26 -24.56 4.79
N LEU A 197 -2.85 -23.35 5.20
CA LEU A 197 -1.50 -22.83 4.96
C LEU A 197 -0.40 -23.73 5.55
N PHE A 198 -0.61 -24.34 6.72
CA PHE A 198 0.34 -25.28 7.31
C PHE A 198 0.50 -26.56 6.50
N LEU A 199 -0.55 -26.96 5.76
CA LEU A 199 -0.57 -28.17 4.93
C LEU A 199 -0.11 -27.89 3.50
N THR A 200 -0.31 -26.67 3.00
CA THR A 200 0.16 -26.22 1.69
C THR A 200 1.67 -26.38 1.60
N LYS A 201 2.12 -27.29 0.73
CA LYS A 201 3.52 -27.74 0.74
C LYS A 201 4.45 -26.78 0.01
N SER A 202 3.91 -25.88 -0.81
CA SER A 202 4.71 -25.02 -1.66
C SER A 202 4.07 -23.65 -1.91
N LYS A 203 4.93 -22.66 -2.17
CA LYS A 203 4.52 -21.35 -2.67
C LYS A 203 3.71 -21.46 -3.97
N THR A 204 4.03 -22.42 -4.83
CA THR A 204 3.36 -22.58 -6.13
C THR A 204 1.89 -22.91 -5.96
N GLU A 205 1.56 -23.86 -5.08
CA GLU A 205 0.18 -24.26 -4.78
C GLU A 205 -0.65 -23.08 -4.24
N PHE A 206 -0.05 -22.27 -3.35
CA PHE A 206 -0.65 -21.01 -2.90
C PHE A 206 -0.93 -20.04 -4.06
N LEU A 207 0.02 -19.86 -4.97
CA LEU A 207 -0.16 -18.93 -6.10
C LEU A 207 -1.19 -19.45 -7.11
N GLU A 208 -1.21 -20.75 -7.38
CA GLU A 208 -2.15 -21.37 -8.31
C GLU A 208 -3.59 -21.14 -7.88
N LYS A 209 -3.91 -21.33 -6.59
CA LYS A 209 -5.26 -21.06 -6.08
C LYS A 209 -5.62 -19.57 -6.11
N VAL A 210 -4.69 -18.66 -5.81
CA VAL A 210 -4.96 -17.20 -5.97
C VAL A 210 -5.22 -16.84 -7.43
N LEU A 211 -4.41 -17.35 -8.36
CA LEU A 211 -4.54 -17.08 -9.79
C LEU A 211 -5.80 -17.71 -10.39
N ALA A 212 -6.22 -18.88 -9.91
CA ALA A 212 -7.48 -19.51 -10.31
C ALA A 212 -8.67 -18.64 -9.88
N ALA A 213 -8.71 -18.21 -8.62
CA ALA A 213 -9.78 -17.35 -8.10
C ALA A 213 -9.86 -15.97 -8.78
N CYS A 214 -8.75 -15.47 -9.33
CA CYS A 214 -8.77 -14.25 -10.14
C CYS A 214 -9.50 -14.41 -11.48
N LYS A 215 -9.59 -15.63 -12.04
CA LYS A 215 -10.18 -15.91 -13.37
C LYS A 215 -11.66 -16.29 -13.34
N GLU A 216 -12.20 -16.63 -12.17
CA GLU A 216 -13.58 -17.08 -12.04
C GLU A 216 -14.70 -16.03 -12.26
N PRO A 217 -14.51 -14.69 -12.34
CA PRO A 217 -15.65 -13.79 -12.45
C PRO A 217 -16.26 -13.64 -13.86
N GLU A 218 -15.78 -14.35 -14.89
CA GLU A 218 -16.31 -14.22 -16.28
C GLU A 218 -17.31 -15.31 -16.70
N GLU A 219 -17.44 -16.43 -15.98
CA GLU A 219 -18.25 -17.57 -16.45
C GLU A 219 -19.68 -17.66 -15.87
N GLU A 220 -20.04 -16.84 -14.86
CA GLU A 220 -21.37 -16.91 -14.23
C GLU A 220 -22.44 -15.97 -14.83
N GLU A 221 -22.12 -15.13 -15.83
CA GLU A 221 -23.08 -14.20 -16.46
C GLU A 221 -23.61 -14.62 -17.86
N GLU A 222 -23.16 -15.74 -18.44
CA GLU A 222 -23.60 -16.21 -19.79
C GLU A 222 -24.55 -17.43 -19.81
N GLU A 223 -25.27 -17.75 -18.72
CA GLU A 223 -26.40 -18.69 -18.78
C GLU A 223 -27.71 -18.02 -18.37
N GLY A 224 -28.22 -17.12 -19.23
CA GLY A 224 -29.39 -16.33 -18.86
C GLY A 224 -30.18 -15.59 -19.93
N ASP A 225 -30.01 -15.82 -21.25
CA ASP A 225 -31.03 -15.37 -22.23
C ASP A 225 -31.16 -16.31 -23.42
N GLY A 226 -31.86 -17.42 -23.19
CA GLY A 226 -32.45 -18.22 -24.27
C GLY A 226 -33.80 -17.67 -24.67
N ARG A 227 -33.84 -16.64 -25.54
CA ARG A 227 -35.01 -16.32 -26.37
C ARG A 227 -34.62 -16.08 -27.82
N GLU A 228 -34.98 -17.06 -28.64
CA GLU A 228 -34.88 -17.05 -30.11
C GLU A 228 -35.77 -15.97 -30.77
N PRO A 229 -35.44 -15.57 -32.01
CA PRO A 229 -35.99 -14.40 -32.68
C PRO A 229 -37.31 -14.72 -33.42
N THR A 230 -38.32 -13.86 -33.26
CA THR A 230 -39.50 -13.90 -34.13
C THR A 230 -39.60 -12.63 -34.98
N SER A 231 -39.26 -12.82 -36.26
CA SER A 231 -39.73 -12.05 -37.41
C SER A 231 -41.25 -11.88 -37.38
N THR A 232 -41.76 -10.67 -37.66
CA THR A 232 -42.82 -10.37 -38.65
C THR A 232 -43.35 -8.93 -38.52
N GLY A 233 -43.45 -8.21 -39.65
CA GLY A 233 -44.57 -7.29 -39.92
C GLY A 233 -44.35 -5.76 -39.78
N VAL A 234 -43.95 -5.13 -40.88
CA VAL A 234 -44.34 -3.73 -41.29
C VAL A 234 -45.71 -3.86 -42.01
N PRO A 235 -46.62 -2.85 -42.23
CA PRO A 235 -46.51 -1.37 -42.25
C PRO A 235 -47.80 -0.65 -41.68
N PRO A 236 -48.27 0.58 -42.08
CA PRO A 236 -47.63 1.79 -42.66
C PRO A 236 -47.99 3.13 -41.95
N GLY A 237 -47.19 4.18 -42.24
CA GLY A 237 -47.71 5.48 -42.73
C GLY A 237 -47.86 6.66 -41.75
N TYR A 238 -46.98 7.66 -41.88
CA TYR A 238 -47.37 9.06 -42.14
C TYR A 238 -46.17 9.86 -42.68
N ASP A 239 -46.46 10.60 -43.75
CA ASP A 239 -45.61 11.53 -44.48
C ASP A 239 -45.22 12.76 -43.64
N THR A 240 -44.07 13.38 -43.93
CA THR A 240 -43.95 14.66 -44.67
C THR A 240 -42.47 15.08 -44.69
N ASP A 241 -41.92 15.27 -45.89
CA ASP A 241 -41.32 16.52 -46.44
C ASP A 241 -40.64 17.47 -45.41
N ASP A 242 -39.51 18.13 -45.65
CA ASP A 242 -38.79 18.47 -46.87
C ASP A 242 -37.47 19.18 -46.46
N GLU A 243 -36.62 19.39 -47.47
CA GLU A 243 -35.61 20.45 -47.57
C GLU A 243 -34.20 20.25 -46.96
N GLU A 244 -33.27 20.09 -47.92
CA GLU A 244 -31.85 20.37 -47.90
C GLU A 244 -31.56 21.84 -47.56
N GLU A 245 -30.42 22.14 -46.94
CA GLU A 245 -29.50 23.17 -47.45
C GLU A 245 -28.12 23.01 -46.79
N ASP A 246 -27.11 23.05 -47.66
CA ASP A 246 -25.69 23.16 -47.37
C ASP A 246 -25.36 24.48 -46.65
N ASP A 247 -24.30 24.51 -45.86
CA ASP A 247 -23.37 25.64 -45.88
C ASP A 247 -21.99 25.25 -45.34
N GLU A 248 -20.99 25.63 -46.12
CA GLU A 248 -19.55 25.45 -45.93
C GLU A 248 -18.93 26.51 -44.98
N GLU A 249 -17.61 26.38 -44.79
CA GLU A 249 -16.64 27.40 -44.36
C GLU A 249 -16.61 27.80 -42.87
N GLU A 250 -15.49 28.16 -42.24
CA GLU A 250 -14.03 28.08 -42.44
C GLU A 250 -13.43 28.67 -41.14
N GLY A 251 -12.15 28.37 -40.87
CA GLY A 251 -11.27 29.22 -40.04
C GLY A 251 -11.45 29.13 -38.51
N GLU A 252 -10.45 29.31 -37.66
CA GLU A 252 -9.09 29.82 -37.82
C GLU A 252 -8.21 29.32 -36.66
N LYS A 253 -6.91 29.31 -36.95
CA LYS A 253 -5.79 29.09 -36.02
C LYS A 253 -5.67 30.23 -35.00
N ASN A 254 -5.03 29.93 -33.86
CA ASN A 254 -3.98 30.71 -33.16
C ASN A 254 -3.50 29.83 -31.99
N GLY A 255 -2.24 29.47 -31.77
CA GLY A 255 -0.98 30.12 -32.13
C GLY A 255 -0.64 31.19 -31.10
N ASP A 256 0.12 30.82 -30.06
CA ASP A 256 1.16 31.71 -29.51
C ASP A 256 2.17 30.93 -28.65
N GLU A 257 3.41 30.97 -29.15
CA GLU A 257 4.67 30.76 -28.43
C GLU A 257 5.08 32.12 -27.84
N ASP A 258 5.76 32.12 -26.68
CA ASP A 258 6.92 32.96 -26.34
C ASP A 258 7.08 32.97 -24.80
N ALA A 259 8.15 32.44 -24.22
CA ALA A 259 9.56 32.85 -24.26
C ALA A 259 9.93 33.79 -23.10
N ASP A 260 10.95 33.31 -22.36
CA ASP A 260 12.16 34.03 -21.96
C ASP A 260 12.31 34.72 -20.59
N LYS A 261 13.51 34.45 -20.03
CA LYS A 261 14.40 35.27 -19.17
C LYS A 261 14.32 35.22 -17.63
N ALA A 262 15.28 34.45 -17.10
CA ALA A 262 16.46 34.89 -16.36
C ALA A 262 16.40 36.16 -15.47
N ASP A 263 16.78 35.99 -14.20
CA ASP A 263 17.39 37.02 -13.34
C ASP A 263 18.44 36.34 -12.44
N THR A 264 19.73 36.47 -12.76
CA THR A 264 20.73 37.44 -12.26
C THR A 264 21.22 37.21 -10.83
N ALA A 265 22.54 36.97 -10.75
CA ALA A 265 23.34 37.00 -9.54
C ALA A 265 23.75 38.44 -9.21
N HIS A 266 23.85 38.76 -7.91
CA HIS A 266 24.67 39.87 -7.45
C HIS A 266 25.32 39.54 -6.09
N GLU A 267 26.63 39.75 -6.04
CA GLU A 267 27.54 39.70 -4.89
C GLU A 267 27.14 40.61 -3.72
N ALA A 268 27.54 40.23 -2.50
CA ALA A 268 28.18 41.18 -1.56
C ALA A 268 28.98 40.43 -0.49
N ASP A 269 30.28 40.65 -0.58
CA ASP A 269 31.37 40.41 0.36
C ASP A 269 31.13 41.15 1.70
N LEU A 270 31.52 40.57 2.83
CA LEU A 270 31.90 41.31 4.05
C LEU A 270 32.72 40.43 4.99
N ALA A 271 33.91 40.94 5.30
CA ALA A 271 35.01 40.32 5.99
C ALA A 271 35.02 40.55 7.52
N GLU A 272 36.00 39.87 8.12
CA GLU A 272 36.71 40.15 9.40
C GLU A 272 36.25 39.42 10.67
N GLY A 273 37.23 38.81 11.36
CA GLY A 273 37.12 38.58 12.80
C GLY A 273 37.98 37.49 13.46
N GLY A 274 39.31 37.58 13.37
CA GLY A 274 40.23 37.27 14.47
C GLY A 274 40.37 35.81 14.99
N SER A 275 41.53 35.19 14.72
CA SER A 275 42.04 34.08 15.54
C SER A 275 43.40 34.45 16.13
N ALA A 276 43.40 34.73 17.43
CA ALA A 276 44.59 34.78 18.25
C ALA A 276 44.80 33.40 18.88
N LYS A 277 45.92 32.74 18.57
CA LYS A 277 46.45 31.60 19.32
C LYS A 277 47.81 31.98 19.91
N GLY A 278 47.82 32.27 21.20
CA GLY A 278 48.88 31.84 22.13
C GLY A 278 48.17 31.13 23.30
N SER A 279 48.77 30.35 24.18
CA SER A 279 50.07 29.70 24.32
C SER A 279 49.90 28.86 25.59
N LEU A 280 50.54 27.68 25.61
CA LEU A 280 50.92 26.88 26.79
C LEU A 280 49.80 26.20 27.60
#